data_AF-A0A7C4X2F9-F1
#
_entry.id   AF-A0A7C4X2F9-F1
#
_cell.length_a   1.000
_cell.length_b   1.000
_cell.length_c   1.000
_cell.angle_alpha   90.00
_cell.angle_beta   90.00
_cell.angle_gamma   90.00
#
_symmetry.space_group_name_H-M   'P 1'
#
loop_
_entity.id
_entity.type
_entity.pdbx_description
1 polymer ?
#
loop_
_entity_poly.entity_id
_entity_poly.type
_entity_poly.pdbx_seq_one_letter_code
_entity_poly.pdbx_strand_id
1 'polypeptide(L)'
;MPNSTQQNPGSVQFNVPGTYTITFTVTDALGLSDPTPATRTIAVRGGSGIIPQQGWSLVYVDSQELVGENGAATNAFDGAPGTIWHTEWFRSNPPCPHEIQIDLGFNYNINGFRYLPRQDGSTNGRIGQYEFYVSTSPTNWGSPVASGTFANSATEKEVLFAPKAGRFVRLRALTEVAGRPWTSMGEINVMGSP
;
A
#
# COMPACT_ATOMS: atom_id res chain seq x y z
N MET A 1 -15.01 -5.06 18.26
CA MET A 1 -13.69 -5.56 18.72
C MET A 1 -13.92 -6.94 19.29
N PRO A 2 -13.30 -8.02 18.79
CA PRO A 2 -13.51 -9.31 19.43
C PRO A 2 -12.81 -9.27 20.80
N ASN A 3 -13.60 -9.48 21.84
CA ASN A 3 -13.13 -9.91 23.15
C ASN A 3 -12.36 -11.22 23.01
N SER A 4 -11.33 -11.42 23.84
CA SER A 4 -10.60 -12.68 23.92
C SER A 4 -10.52 -13.12 25.37
N THR A 5 -10.66 -14.43 25.58
CA THR A 5 -10.51 -15.08 26.89
C THR A 5 -9.17 -15.80 27.02
N GLN A 6 -8.32 -15.73 26.00
CA GLN A 6 -6.97 -16.31 26.05
C GLN A 6 -6.10 -15.46 26.98
N GLN A 7 -5.26 -16.13 27.77
CA GLN A 7 -4.27 -15.47 28.63
C GLN A 7 -3.35 -14.52 27.84
N ASN A 8 -3.01 -14.88 26.61
CA ASN A 8 -2.23 -14.07 25.68
C ASN A 8 -3.00 -13.93 24.36
N PRO A 9 -3.84 -12.89 24.21
CA PRO A 9 -4.73 -12.75 23.05
C PRO A 9 -4.02 -12.38 21.74
N GLY A 10 -2.69 -12.20 21.77
CA GLY A 10 -1.91 -11.76 20.61
C GLY A 10 -2.15 -10.28 20.27
N SER A 11 -1.77 -9.89 19.05
CA SER A 11 -1.94 -8.52 18.56
C SER A 11 -3.41 -8.21 18.26
N VAL A 12 -3.91 -7.08 18.76
CA VAL A 12 -5.26 -6.56 18.48
C VAL A 12 -5.13 -5.29 17.63
N GLN A 13 -5.73 -5.27 16.44
CA GLN A 13 -5.71 -4.13 15.53
C GLN A 13 -6.97 -3.26 15.67
N PHE A 14 -6.79 -1.94 15.61
CA PHE A 14 -7.85 -0.93 15.67
C PHE A 14 -7.88 -0.15 14.36
N ASN A 15 -8.65 -0.65 13.40
CA ASN A 15 -8.63 -0.14 12.03
C ASN A 15 -9.69 0.95 11.78
N VAL A 16 -10.33 1.50 12.80
CA VAL A 16 -11.32 2.58 12.66
C VAL A 16 -10.92 3.72 13.59
N PRO A 17 -10.97 4.99 13.15
CA PRO A 17 -10.76 6.11 14.04
C PRO A 17 -11.76 6.09 15.19
N GLY A 18 -11.26 6.25 16.40
CA GLY A 18 -12.08 6.15 17.59
C GLY A 18 -11.24 6.05 18.84
N THR A 19 -11.90 6.27 19.96
CA THR A 19 -11.32 6.01 21.28
C THR A 19 -11.78 4.65 21.73
N TYR A 20 -10.83 3.76 21.95
CA TYR A 20 -11.07 2.40 22.41
C TYR A 20 -10.59 2.25 23.84
N THR A 21 -11.46 1.73 24.69
CA THR A 21 -11.08 1.27 26.02
C THR A 21 -10.82 -0.22 25.94
N ILE A 22 -9.56 -0.60 26.18
CA ILE A 22 -9.17 -1.99 26.38
C ILE A 22 -9.29 -2.27 27.87
N THR A 23 -10.04 -3.31 28.20
CA THR A 23 -10.19 -3.81 29.57
C THR A 23 -9.54 -5.17 29.68
N PHE A 24 -8.69 -5.34 30.68
CA PHE A 24 -8.11 -6.63 31.05
C PHE A 24 -8.78 -7.14 32.32
N THR A 25 -9.61 -8.17 32.19
CA THR A 25 -10.35 -8.78 33.31
C THR A 25 -9.74 -10.13 33.66
N VAL A 26 -9.31 -10.29 34.91
CA VAL A 26 -8.86 -11.57 35.46
C VAL A 26 -10.02 -12.19 36.24
N THR A 27 -10.18 -13.51 36.15
CA THR A 27 -11.15 -14.28 36.94
C THR A 27 -10.40 -15.33 37.74
N ASP A 28 -10.75 -15.50 39.02
CA ASP A 28 -10.11 -16.49 39.89
C ASP A 28 -10.64 -17.93 39.66
N ALA A 29 -10.10 -18.89 40.41
CA ALA A 29 -10.50 -20.30 40.33
C ALA A 29 -11.95 -20.55 40.79
N LEU A 30 -12.60 -19.58 41.44
CA LEU A 30 -13.99 -19.64 41.89
C LEU A 30 -14.95 -18.96 40.91
N GLY A 31 -14.44 -18.41 39.80
CA GLY A 31 -15.25 -17.73 38.78
C GLY A 31 -15.55 -16.26 39.11
N LEU A 32 -14.90 -15.68 40.13
CA LEU A 32 -15.09 -14.27 40.49
C LEU A 32 -14.14 -13.40 39.69
N SER A 33 -14.69 -12.41 38.98
CA SER A 33 -13.91 -11.43 38.23
C SER A 33 -13.37 -10.31 39.12
N ASP A 34 -12.19 -9.80 38.76
CA ASP A 34 -11.60 -8.61 39.37
C ASP A 34 -12.60 -7.42 39.35
N PRO A 35 -12.98 -6.87 40.52
CA PRO A 35 -13.90 -5.74 40.60
C PRO A 35 -13.29 -4.42 40.11
N THR A 36 -11.97 -4.37 39.91
CA THR A 36 -11.23 -3.19 39.45
C THR A 36 -10.30 -3.50 38.25
N PRO A 37 -10.84 -3.95 37.10
CA PRO A 37 -10.03 -4.34 35.96
C PRO A 37 -9.10 -3.22 35.48
N ALA A 38 -7.87 -3.59 35.09
CA ALA A 38 -6.96 -2.66 34.46
C ALA A 38 -7.51 -2.20 33.11
N THR A 39 -7.51 -0.90 32.86
CA THR A 39 -7.96 -0.32 31.59
C THR A 39 -6.86 0.49 30.93
N ARG A 40 -6.85 0.49 29.59
CA ARG A 40 -6.04 1.36 28.75
C ARG A 40 -6.91 2.00 27.69
N THR A 41 -6.79 3.31 27.53
CA THR A 41 -7.46 4.05 26.47
C THR A 41 -6.51 4.25 25.30
N ILE A 42 -6.93 3.81 24.11
CA ILE A 42 -6.23 4.04 22.85
C ILE A 42 -7.06 5.02 22.03
N ALA A 43 -6.48 6.14 21.64
CA ALA A 43 -7.08 7.07 20.68
C ALA A 43 -6.49 6.81 19.29
N VAL A 44 -7.27 6.18 18.42
CA VAL A 44 -6.97 6.11 16.99
C VAL A 44 -7.50 7.40 16.38
N ARG A 45 -6.61 8.35 16.12
CA ARG A 45 -7.00 9.63 15.50
C ARG A 45 -7.30 9.41 14.03
N GLY A 46 -8.42 9.98 13.58
CA GLY A 46 -8.72 10.11 12.16
C GLY A 46 -7.79 11.15 11.55
N GLY A 47 -6.77 10.67 10.86
CA GLY A 47 -5.88 11.47 10.04
C GLY A 47 -5.62 10.70 8.76
N SER A 48 -5.52 11.41 7.65
CA SER A 48 -4.92 10.86 6.44
C SER A 48 -3.49 10.46 6.77
N GLY A 49 -3.20 9.17 6.77
CA GLY A 49 -1.88 8.63 7.02
C GLY A 49 -1.50 7.62 5.94
N ILE A 50 -0.24 7.19 5.95
CA ILE A 50 0.18 6.05 5.14
C ILE A 50 -0.59 4.83 5.63
N ILE A 51 -1.32 4.18 4.73
CA ILE A 51 -2.00 2.92 4.98
C ILE A 51 -0.91 1.85 5.13
N PRO A 52 -0.85 1.11 6.24
CA PRO A 52 0.14 0.06 6.41
C PRO A 52 0.06 -0.96 5.28
N GLN A 53 1.20 -1.31 4.69
CA GLN A 53 1.30 -2.34 3.63
C GLN A 53 1.00 -3.75 4.15
N GLN A 54 0.94 -3.94 5.47
CA GLN A 54 0.57 -5.21 6.08
C GLN A 54 -0.86 -5.61 5.65
N GLY A 55 -0.96 -6.75 4.98
CA GLY A 55 -2.23 -7.26 4.45
C GLY A 55 -2.51 -6.87 3.00
N TRP A 56 -1.62 -6.09 2.36
CA TRP A 56 -1.71 -5.85 0.93
C TRP A 56 -1.37 -7.12 0.16
N SER A 57 -1.95 -7.25 -1.03
CA SER A 57 -1.64 -8.35 -1.95
C SER A 57 -1.66 -7.89 -3.40
N LEU A 58 -0.82 -8.52 -4.22
CA LEU A 58 -0.80 -8.29 -5.66
C LEU A 58 -2.08 -8.87 -6.28
N VAL A 59 -2.82 -8.04 -7.00
CA VAL A 59 -3.96 -8.49 -7.83
C VAL A 59 -3.49 -8.80 -9.24
N TYR A 60 -2.68 -7.93 -9.83
CA TYR A 60 -2.20 -8.05 -11.19
C TYR A 60 -0.93 -7.21 -11.40
N VAL A 61 -0.05 -7.70 -12.27
CA VAL A 61 1.04 -6.93 -12.87
C VAL A 61 1.15 -7.37 -14.33
N ASP A 62 1.39 -6.43 -15.23
CA ASP A 62 1.50 -6.76 -16.66
C ASP A 62 2.86 -7.40 -17.01
N SER A 63 3.93 -6.99 -16.32
CA SER A 63 5.29 -7.49 -16.52
C SER A 63 6.14 -7.41 -15.25
N GLN A 64 7.04 -8.35 -15.08
CA GLN A 64 8.05 -8.35 -14.01
C GLN A 64 9.30 -9.13 -14.43
N GLU A 65 10.46 -8.71 -13.97
CA GLU A 65 11.73 -9.39 -14.15
C GLU A 65 11.97 -10.39 -13.00
N LEU A 66 12.22 -11.66 -13.35
CA LEU A 66 12.44 -12.75 -12.38
C LEU A 66 13.65 -13.63 -12.73
N VAL A 67 14.38 -13.31 -13.80
CA VAL A 67 15.50 -14.10 -14.31
C VAL A 67 16.81 -13.33 -14.20
N GLY A 68 16.85 -12.10 -14.71
CA GLY A 68 18.03 -11.22 -14.67
C GLY A 68 18.27 -10.59 -13.31
N GLU A 69 17.21 -10.40 -12.51
CA GLU A 69 17.26 -9.93 -11.12
C GLU A 69 15.98 -10.31 -10.37
N ASN A 70 15.93 -10.02 -9.06
CA ASN A 70 14.68 -10.08 -8.29
C ASN A 70 13.90 -8.77 -8.47
N GLY A 71 13.21 -8.63 -9.60
CA GLY A 71 12.35 -7.49 -9.94
C GLY A 71 10.86 -7.75 -9.71
N ALA A 72 10.51 -8.62 -8.76
CA ALA A 72 9.13 -9.04 -8.52
C ALA A 72 8.21 -7.87 -8.15
N ALA A 73 6.95 -7.91 -8.61
CA ALA A 73 5.99 -6.82 -8.37
C ALA A 73 5.71 -6.55 -6.89
N THR A 74 5.77 -7.58 -6.04
CA THR A 74 5.57 -7.46 -4.58
C THR A 74 6.63 -6.65 -3.88
N ASN A 75 7.83 -6.52 -4.47
CA ASN A 75 8.89 -5.69 -3.92
C ASN A 75 8.52 -4.21 -3.92
N ALA A 76 7.54 -3.79 -4.73
CA ALA A 76 7.11 -2.41 -4.73
C ALA A 76 6.27 -2.02 -3.50
N PHE A 77 5.90 -2.97 -2.63
CA PHE A 77 5.10 -2.69 -1.44
C PHE A 77 5.46 -3.64 -0.28
N ASP A 78 6.74 -3.96 -0.15
CA ASP A 78 7.26 -4.82 0.92
C ASP A 78 7.83 -4.03 2.12
N GLY A 79 7.91 -2.70 2.00
CA GLY A 79 8.41 -1.77 3.01
C GLY A 79 9.93 -1.63 2.99
N ALA A 80 10.60 -2.18 1.99
CA ALA A 80 12.06 -2.21 1.86
C ALA A 80 12.50 -1.43 0.61
N PRO A 81 12.84 -0.12 0.72
CA PRO A 81 13.20 0.72 -0.43
C PRO A 81 14.47 0.31 -1.21
N GLY A 82 15.16 -0.74 -0.76
CA GLY A 82 16.30 -1.34 -1.45
C GLY A 82 15.94 -2.51 -2.38
N THR A 83 14.72 -3.07 -2.28
CA THR A 83 14.16 -3.99 -3.28
C THR A 83 13.39 -3.19 -4.33
N ILE A 84 13.13 -3.79 -5.49
CA ILE A 84 12.40 -3.11 -6.57
C ILE A 84 11.45 -4.05 -7.27
N TRP A 85 10.32 -3.52 -7.73
CA TRP A 85 9.67 -4.04 -8.93
C TRP A 85 10.39 -3.50 -10.16
N HIS A 86 10.60 -4.36 -11.14
CA HIS A 86 11.09 -4.00 -12.46
C HIS A 86 10.34 -4.80 -13.52
N THR A 87 9.87 -4.17 -14.58
CA THR A 87 9.31 -4.88 -15.75
C THR A 87 10.38 -5.72 -16.43
N GLU A 88 10.01 -6.80 -17.11
CA GLU A 88 10.95 -7.71 -17.77
C GLU A 88 11.92 -6.96 -18.69
N TRP A 89 13.20 -7.28 -18.56
CA TRP A 89 14.27 -6.70 -19.39
C TRP A 89 15.29 -7.73 -19.87
N PHE A 90 15.40 -8.89 -19.20
CA PHE A 90 16.42 -9.88 -19.48
C PHE A 90 16.12 -10.70 -20.75
N ARG A 91 14.88 -11.17 -20.90
CA ARG A 91 14.46 -11.99 -22.07
C ARG A 91 13.63 -11.22 -23.09
N SER A 92 12.95 -10.17 -22.64
CA SER A 92 12.09 -9.31 -23.44
C SER A 92 12.19 -7.87 -22.94
N ASN A 93 11.61 -6.94 -23.69
CA ASN A 93 11.52 -5.52 -23.34
C ASN A 93 10.13 -4.98 -23.74
N PRO A 94 9.04 -5.48 -23.12
CA PRO A 94 7.70 -5.00 -23.43
C PRO A 94 7.65 -3.48 -23.23
N PRO A 95 7.12 -2.69 -24.18
CA PRO A 95 7.05 -1.25 -24.02
C PRO A 95 5.88 -0.83 -23.12
N CYS A 96 6.01 0.36 -22.51
CA CYS A 96 4.90 1.06 -21.87
C CYS A 96 3.64 1.11 -22.77
N PRO A 97 2.42 1.13 -22.18
CA PRO A 97 2.15 1.33 -20.75
C PRO A 97 2.32 0.06 -19.89
N HIS A 98 2.78 0.25 -18.65
CA HIS A 98 2.88 -0.79 -17.62
C HIS A 98 1.93 -0.52 -16.46
N GLU A 99 1.59 -1.54 -15.68
CA GLU A 99 0.70 -1.40 -14.54
C GLU A 99 0.92 -2.40 -13.42
N ILE A 100 0.55 -1.96 -12.21
CA ILE A 100 0.43 -2.80 -11.04
C ILE A 100 -0.90 -2.52 -10.35
N GLN A 101 -1.58 -3.58 -9.93
CA GLN A 101 -2.86 -3.55 -9.22
C GLN A 101 -2.71 -4.22 -7.86
N ILE A 102 -3.15 -3.54 -6.81
CA ILE A 102 -2.93 -3.95 -5.42
C ILE A 102 -4.27 -3.94 -4.69
N ASP A 103 -4.53 -5.00 -3.93
CA ASP A 103 -5.60 -5.06 -2.94
C ASP A 103 -5.02 -4.61 -1.59
N LEU A 104 -5.58 -3.56 -1.00
CA LEU A 104 -5.14 -3.01 0.29
C LEU A 104 -5.68 -3.82 1.49
N GLY A 105 -6.51 -4.83 1.26
CA GLY A 105 -7.07 -5.72 2.29
C GLY A 105 -8.29 -5.15 3.03
N PHE A 106 -8.50 -3.84 2.97
CA PHE A 106 -9.63 -3.14 3.60
C PHE A 106 -10.11 -1.96 2.74
N ASN A 107 -11.33 -1.49 2.96
CA ASN A 107 -11.88 -0.34 2.26
C ASN A 107 -11.53 0.95 3.00
N TYR A 108 -10.89 1.89 2.32
CA TYR A 108 -10.43 3.16 2.88
C TYR A 108 -11.03 4.34 2.11
N ASN A 109 -11.06 5.51 2.74
CA ASN A 109 -11.14 6.80 2.07
C ASN A 109 -9.73 7.23 1.66
N ILE A 110 -9.31 6.84 0.46
CA ILE A 110 -7.98 7.06 -0.09
C ILE A 110 -7.91 8.47 -0.68
N ASN A 111 -6.86 9.21 -0.39
CA ASN A 111 -6.70 10.60 -0.82
C ASN A 111 -5.29 10.95 -1.32
N GLY A 112 -4.42 9.97 -1.45
CA GLY A 112 -3.15 10.15 -2.13
C GLY A 112 -2.31 8.89 -2.20
N PHE A 113 -1.18 9.00 -2.86
CA PHE A 113 -0.16 7.97 -2.92
C PHE A 113 1.23 8.59 -2.99
N ARG A 114 2.25 7.75 -2.73
CA ARG A 114 3.65 8.09 -2.93
C ARG A 114 4.31 7.06 -3.81
N TYR A 115 5.12 7.54 -4.74
CA TYR A 115 5.96 6.73 -5.63
C TYR A 115 7.43 7.00 -5.29
N LEU A 116 8.15 5.96 -4.89
CA LEU A 116 9.60 5.99 -4.74
C LEU A 116 10.24 5.27 -5.93
N PRO A 117 10.98 5.98 -6.80
CA PRO A 117 11.82 5.35 -7.82
C PRO A 117 12.85 4.39 -7.19
N ARG A 118 13.43 3.48 -7.97
CA ARG A 118 14.55 2.64 -7.50
C ARG A 118 15.70 3.49 -6.91
N GLN A 119 16.34 2.99 -5.85
CA GLN A 119 17.35 3.72 -5.06
C GLN A 119 18.79 3.22 -5.26
N ASP A 120 19.02 2.32 -6.22
CA ASP A 120 20.33 1.71 -6.53
C ASP A 120 21.23 2.56 -7.44
N GLY A 121 20.87 3.83 -7.67
CA GLY A 121 21.60 4.75 -8.54
C GLY A 121 21.25 4.65 -10.02
N SER A 122 20.49 3.63 -10.45
CA SER A 122 19.99 3.54 -11.82
C SER A 122 18.87 4.55 -12.09
N THR A 123 18.72 4.92 -13.36
CA THR A 123 17.63 5.78 -13.84
C THR A 123 16.57 5.01 -14.63
N ASN A 124 16.82 3.72 -14.93
CA ASN A 124 15.96 2.93 -15.79
C ASN A 124 14.61 2.65 -15.13
N GLY A 125 13.54 2.91 -15.86
CA GLY A 125 12.18 2.61 -15.43
C GLY A 125 11.53 3.67 -14.55
N ARG A 126 12.14 4.86 -14.43
CA ARG A 126 11.48 5.97 -13.77
C ARG A 126 10.20 6.34 -14.52
N ILE A 127 9.07 6.28 -13.82
CA ILE A 127 7.76 6.57 -14.39
C ILE A 127 7.73 8.05 -14.81
N GLY A 128 7.34 8.30 -16.05
CA GLY A 128 7.06 9.63 -16.61
C GLY A 128 5.59 10.00 -16.41
N GLN A 129 4.78 9.83 -17.44
CA GLN A 129 3.34 10.03 -17.37
C GLN A 129 2.66 8.87 -16.64
N TYR A 130 1.68 9.18 -15.79
CA TYR A 130 0.97 8.18 -15.00
C TYR A 130 -0.54 8.45 -14.92
N GLU A 131 -1.26 7.38 -14.59
CA GLU A 131 -2.64 7.42 -14.09
C GLU A 131 -2.72 6.60 -12.80
N PHE A 132 -3.45 7.11 -11.81
CA PHE A 132 -3.73 6.41 -10.57
C PHE A 132 -5.24 6.21 -10.40
N TYR A 133 -5.64 4.99 -10.06
CA TYR A 133 -7.03 4.61 -9.87
C TYR A 133 -7.25 4.04 -8.49
N VAL A 134 -8.45 4.27 -7.98
CA VAL A 134 -8.97 3.71 -6.73
C VAL A 134 -10.32 3.09 -7.04
N SER A 135 -10.57 1.87 -6.56
CA SER A 135 -11.84 1.18 -6.76
C SER A 135 -12.25 0.32 -5.56
N THR A 136 -13.55 0.10 -5.41
CA THR A 136 -14.13 -0.92 -4.52
C THR A 136 -14.27 -2.29 -5.21
N SER A 137 -13.98 -2.36 -6.51
CA SER A 137 -14.02 -3.57 -7.34
C SER A 137 -12.63 -3.90 -7.89
N PRO A 138 -12.23 -5.18 -7.95
CA PRO A 138 -10.96 -5.58 -8.54
C PRO A 138 -10.94 -5.52 -10.07
N THR A 139 -12.09 -5.32 -10.73
CA THR A 139 -12.21 -5.39 -12.19
C THR A 139 -12.76 -4.12 -12.83
N ASN A 140 -13.48 -3.28 -12.08
CA ASN A 140 -14.03 -2.02 -12.58
C ASN A 140 -13.32 -0.81 -11.95
N TRP A 141 -12.46 -0.14 -12.72
CA TRP A 141 -11.63 0.95 -12.24
C TRP A 141 -12.26 2.35 -12.37
N GLY A 142 -13.24 2.52 -13.27
CA GLY A 142 -13.77 3.84 -13.63
C GLY A 142 -12.68 4.80 -14.16
N SER A 143 -12.84 6.09 -13.87
CA SER A 143 -11.87 7.13 -14.24
C SER A 143 -10.71 7.23 -13.23
N PRO A 144 -9.51 7.65 -13.68
CA PRO A 144 -8.38 7.89 -12.78
C PRO A 144 -8.72 9.01 -11.79
N VAL A 145 -8.27 8.85 -10.54
CA VAL A 145 -8.40 9.88 -9.50
C VAL A 145 -7.27 10.91 -9.57
N ALA A 146 -6.16 10.55 -10.20
CA ALA A 146 -5.05 11.44 -10.49
C ALA A 146 -4.34 10.99 -11.77
N SER A 147 -3.80 11.96 -12.49
CA SER A 147 -2.92 11.74 -13.63
C SER A 147 -1.94 12.89 -13.72
N GLY A 148 -0.74 12.64 -14.25
CA GLY A 148 0.25 13.69 -14.42
C GLY A 148 1.57 13.16 -14.92
N THR A 149 2.63 13.95 -14.74
CA THR A 149 4.00 13.59 -15.10
C THR A 149 4.88 13.74 -13.87
N PHE A 150 5.64 12.70 -13.52
CA PHE A 150 6.63 12.81 -12.46
C PHE A 150 7.91 13.50 -12.94
N ALA A 151 8.55 14.25 -12.05
CA ALA A 151 9.89 14.78 -12.28
C ALA A 151 10.91 13.63 -12.39
N ASN A 152 11.86 13.73 -13.33
CA ASN A 152 12.96 12.78 -13.47
C ASN A 152 14.01 12.97 -12.35
N SER A 153 13.70 12.46 -11.16
CA SER A 153 14.58 12.44 -10.00
C SER A 153 14.38 11.14 -9.21
N ALA A 154 15.37 10.75 -8.42
CA ALA A 154 15.26 9.61 -7.50
C ALA A 154 14.43 9.89 -6.23
N THR A 155 14.04 11.16 -6.00
CA THR A 155 13.29 11.54 -4.79
C THR A 155 11.89 10.93 -4.79
N GLU A 156 11.35 10.63 -3.62
CA GLU A 156 9.94 10.24 -3.50
C GLU A 156 9.02 11.32 -4.11
N LYS A 157 7.95 10.88 -4.77
CA LYS A 157 6.92 11.74 -5.35
C LYS A 157 5.63 11.53 -4.58
N GLU A 158 5.02 12.60 -4.08
CA GLU A 158 3.71 12.56 -3.43
C GLU A 158 2.65 13.15 -4.36
N VAL A 159 1.50 12.47 -4.43
CA VAL A 159 0.34 12.92 -5.20
C VAL A 159 -0.89 12.85 -4.30
N LEU A 160 -1.55 14.00 -4.15
CA LEU A 160 -2.81 14.14 -3.42
C LEU A 160 -3.97 14.33 -4.39
N PHE A 161 -5.14 13.83 -4.02
CA PHE A 161 -6.37 13.98 -4.79
C PHE A 161 -7.59 14.03 -3.87
N ALA A 162 -8.76 14.36 -4.43
CA ALA A 162 -10.01 14.36 -3.67
C ALA A 162 -10.31 12.95 -3.12
N PRO A 163 -10.61 12.79 -1.82
CA PRO A 163 -10.81 11.48 -1.21
C PRO A 163 -11.81 10.61 -1.98
N LYS A 164 -11.45 9.34 -2.22
CA LYS A 164 -12.31 8.34 -2.87
C LYS A 164 -12.31 7.05 -2.05
N ALA A 165 -13.49 6.52 -1.80
CA ALA A 165 -13.65 5.21 -1.18
C ALA A 165 -13.13 4.10 -2.10
N GLY A 166 -12.30 3.21 -1.58
CA GLY A 166 -11.82 2.04 -2.32
C GLY A 166 -10.95 1.10 -1.49
N ARG A 167 -10.81 -0.12 -2.01
CA ARG A 167 -9.95 -1.19 -1.48
C ARG A 167 -8.84 -1.57 -2.45
N PHE A 168 -9.06 -1.37 -3.73
CA PHE A 168 -8.11 -1.69 -4.79
C PHE A 168 -7.51 -0.41 -5.36
N VAL A 169 -6.21 -0.45 -5.64
CA VAL A 169 -5.50 0.64 -6.32
C VAL A 169 -4.80 0.13 -7.55
N ARG A 170 -4.66 0.98 -8.56
CA ARG A 170 -3.93 0.69 -9.79
C ARG A 170 -3.08 1.90 -10.15
N LEU A 171 -1.79 1.67 -10.30
CA LEU A 171 -0.88 2.64 -10.91
C LEU A 171 -0.57 2.18 -12.33
N ARG A 172 -0.84 3.04 -13.32
CA ARG A 172 -0.41 2.85 -14.71
C ARG A 172 0.74 3.80 -15.01
N ALA A 173 1.88 3.26 -15.40
CA ALA A 173 2.99 4.00 -15.96
C ALA A 173 2.78 4.10 -17.47
N LEU A 174 2.32 5.26 -17.96
CA LEU A 174 2.02 5.47 -19.37
C LEU A 174 3.29 5.66 -20.19
N THR A 175 4.31 6.27 -19.61
CA THR A 175 5.63 6.47 -20.24
C THR A 175 6.75 6.32 -19.20
N GLU A 176 7.95 6.05 -19.68
CA GLU A 176 9.20 6.22 -18.91
C GLU A 176 9.75 7.63 -19.18
N VAL A 177 10.42 8.24 -18.19
CA VAL A 177 10.88 9.65 -18.25
C VAL A 177 11.80 10.00 -19.42
N ALA A 178 12.50 9.02 -20.00
CA ALA A 178 13.40 9.15 -21.13
C ALA A 178 12.95 8.30 -22.35
N GLY A 179 11.70 7.83 -22.36
CA GLY A 179 11.13 7.03 -23.45
C GLY A 179 11.66 5.60 -23.55
N ARG A 180 12.27 5.08 -22.48
CA ARG A 180 12.69 3.67 -22.41
C ARG A 180 11.48 2.75 -22.23
N PRO A 181 11.61 1.45 -22.55
CA PRO A 181 10.45 0.56 -22.48
C PRO A 181 10.05 0.23 -21.04
N TRP A 182 10.96 0.30 -20.07
CA TRP A 182 10.75 -0.29 -18.74
C TRP A 182 10.00 0.60 -17.75
N THR A 183 9.47 -0.03 -16.70
CA THR A 183 9.04 0.64 -15.46
C THR A 183 9.70 -0.03 -14.25
N SER A 184 10.11 0.77 -13.27
CA SER A 184 10.65 0.31 -11.99
C SER A 184 10.18 1.18 -10.83
N MET A 185 10.06 0.55 -9.67
CA MET A 185 9.54 1.18 -8.46
C MET A 185 10.19 0.52 -7.25
N GLY A 186 10.80 1.33 -6.37
CA GLY A 186 11.27 0.85 -5.08
C GLY A 186 10.11 0.66 -4.13
N GLU A 187 9.26 1.68 -4.00
CA GLU A 187 8.10 1.61 -3.11
C GLU A 187 6.89 2.37 -3.68
N ILE A 188 5.69 1.85 -3.40
CA ILE A 188 4.43 2.56 -3.48
C ILE A 188 3.75 2.54 -2.12
N ASN A 189 3.41 3.73 -1.64
CA ASN A 189 2.61 3.91 -0.43
C ASN A 189 1.27 4.55 -0.80
N VAL A 190 0.21 4.20 -0.10
CA VAL A 190 -1.13 4.76 -0.28
C VAL A 190 -1.50 5.52 0.97
N MET A 191 -2.12 6.69 0.82
CA MET A 191 -2.57 7.54 1.92
C MET A 191 -4.08 7.55 2.00
N GLY A 192 -4.59 7.50 3.22
CA GLY A 192 -6.02 7.59 3.46
C GLY A 192 -6.38 7.42 4.92
N SER A 193 -7.68 7.34 5.16
CA SER A 193 -8.24 6.93 6.44
C SER A 193 -9.17 5.74 6.24
N PRO A 194 -9.45 4.96 7.29
CA PRO A 194 -10.53 3.99 7.26
C PRO A 194 -11.90 4.61 6.92
#